data_AF-B2A7V1-F1
#
_entry.id   AF-B2A7V1-F1
#
_cell.length_a   1.000
_cell.length_b   1.000
_cell.length_c   1.000
_cell.angle_alpha   90.00
_cell.angle_beta   90.00
_cell.angle_gamma   90.00
#
_symmetry.space_group_name_H-M   'P 1'
#
loop_
_entity.id
_entity.type
_entity.pdbx_description
1 polymer ?
#
loop_
_entity_poly.entity_id
_entity_poly.type
_entity_poly.pdbx_seq_one_letter_code
_entity_poly.pdbx_strand_id
1 'polypeptide(L)'
;MIFKTVIVTIPLIIGSMIYIGWRPESTLMFFWFDRVGLLELIMQLRELLSYYTIPDWLLYWGPNGLWTLSFTAIMGFIWFTDEPKLGKLWLLVPIIFGITIELGQLMNILPGTFCYGDLIAHGIGAFTAFIILKISFLRGRSTC
;
A
#
# COMPACT_ATOMS: atom_id res chain seq x y z
N MET A 1 5.83 20.74 0.68
CA MET A 1 4.68 20.16 1.41
C MET A 1 3.77 19.37 0.47
N ILE A 2 3.18 20.01 -0.54
CA ILE A 2 2.27 19.39 -1.54
C ILE A 2 2.84 18.10 -2.16
N PHE A 3 4.08 18.14 -2.66
CA PHE A 3 4.72 16.97 -3.27
C PHE A 3 4.73 15.74 -2.35
N LYS A 4 5.09 15.91 -1.07
CA LYS A 4 5.12 14.81 -0.10
C LYS A 4 3.72 14.21 0.09
N THR A 5 2.72 15.08 0.25
CA THR A 5 1.32 14.66 0.39
C THR A 5 0.87 13.85 -0.82
N VAL A 6 1.12 14.34 -2.04
CA VAL A 6 0.73 13.66 -3.28
C VAL A 6 1.33 12.26 -3.40
N ILE A 7 2.63 12.11 -3.12
CA ILE A 7 3.32 10.81 -3.17
C ILE A 7 2.74 9.81 -2.17
N VAL A 8 2.25 10.28 -1.03
CA VAL A 8 1.67 9.40 0.00
C VAL A 8 0.21 9.08 -0.33
N THR A 9 -0.60 10.09 -0.64
CA THR A 9 -2.06 9.92 -0.73
C THR A 9 -2.52 9.29 -2.03
N ILE A 10 -1.89 9.59 -3.18
CA ILE A 10 -2.32 9.05 -4.47
C ILE A 10 -2.20 7.51 -4.49
N PRO A 11 -1.05 6.89 -4.17
CA PRO A 11 -0.95 5.43 -4.17
C PRO A 11 -1.92 4.78 -3.19
N LEU A 12 -2.10 5.38 -2.00
CA LEU A 12 -3.03 4.87 -1.00
C LEU A 12 -4.47 4.84 -1.53
N ILE A 13 -4.92 5.94 -2.14
CA ILE A 13 -6.27 6.06 -2.70
C ILE A 13 -6.44 5.09 -3.86
N ILE A 14 -5.50 5.07 -4.82
CA ILE A 14 -5.59 4.17 -5.99
C ILE A 14 -5.62 2.71 -5.54
N GLY A 15 -4.72 2.29 -4.65
CA GLY A 15 -4.70 0.91 -4.14
C GLY A 15 -5.99 0.55 -3.42
N SER A 16 -6.54 1.48 -2.63
CA SER A 16 -7.82 1.28 -1.94
C SER A 16 -8.98 1.18 -2.92
N MET A 17 -9.03 2.01 -3.96
CA MET A 17 -10.08 1.96 -4.99
C MET A 17 -10.04 0.66 -5.79
N ILE A 18 -8.86 0.19 -6.18
CA ILE A 18 -8.69 -1.12 -6.83
C ILE A 18 -9.22 -2.23 -5.92
N TYR A 19 -8.83 -2.20 -4.64
CA TYR A 19 -9.21 -3.22 -3.68
C TYR A 19 -10.73 -3.26 -3.45
N ILE A 20 -11.33 -2.11 -3.17
CA ILE A 20 -12.76 -1.98 -2.87
C ILE A 20 -13.60 -2.30 -4.11
N GLY A 21 -13.19 -1.84 -5.29
CA GLY A 21 -13.95 -1.96 -6.52
C GLY A 21 -14.04 -3.39 -7.05
N TRP A 22 -12.95 -4.16 -6.96
CA TRP A 22 -12.83 -5.42 -7.72
C TRP A 22 -12.45 -6.65 -6.89
N ARG A 23 -12.03 -6.54 -5.62
CA ARG A 23 -11.73 -7.74 -4.82
C ARG A 23 -13.01 -8.51 -4.46
N PRO A 24 -12.92 -9.83 -4.24
CA PRO A 24 -14.06 -10.62 -3.76
C PRO A 24 -14.62 -10.09 -2.43
N GLU A 25 -15.94 -10.19 -2.25
CA GLU A 25 -16.62 -9.77 -1.02
C GLU A 25 -16.32 -10.68 0.19
N SER A 26 -15.75 -11.85 -0.03
CA SER A 26 -15.27 -12.74 1.02
C SER A 26 -14.06 -12.19 1.79
N THR A 27 -13.50 -11.07 1.36
CA THR A 27 -12.31 -10.49 1.99
C THR A 27 -12.70 -9.79 3.31
N LEU A 28 -11.81 -9.88 4.32
CA LEU A 28 -12.03 -9.34 5.67
C LEU A 28 -12.54 -7.88 5.69
N MET A 29 -12.11 -7.05 4.74
CA MET A 29 -12.56 -5.65 4.63
C MET A 29 -14.07 -5.50 4.47
N PHE A 30 -14.74 -6.39 3.74
CA PHE A 30 -16.20 -6.33 3.54
C PHE A 30 -16.96 -6.61 4.83
N PHE A 31 -16.43 -7.50 5.67
CA PHE A 31 -16.93 -7.68 7.03
C PHE A 31 -16.78 -6.40 7.86
N TRP A 32 -15.65 -5.68 7.74
CA TRP A 32 -15.51 -4.38 8.40
C TRP A 32 -16.51 -3.36 7.87
N PHE A 33 -16.69 -3.25 6.56
CA PHE A 33 -17.67 -2.35 5.95
C PHE A 33 -19.09 -2.59 6.44
N ASP A 34 -19.48 -3.86 6.59
CA ASP A 34 -20.76 -4.25 7.17
C ASP A 34 -20.88 -3.74 8.62
N ARG A 35 -19.87 -4.00 9.45
CA ARG A 35 -19.86 -3.59 10.87
C ARG A 35 -19.91 -2.07 11.08
N VAL A 36 -19.36 -1.28 10.16
CA VAL A 36 -19.40 0.19 10.25
C VAL A 36 -20.57 0.81 9.48
N GLY A 37 -21.45 0.00 8.88
CA GLY A 37 -22.63 0.47 8.14
C GLY A 37 -22.31 1.12 6.78
N LEU A 38 -21.16 0.80 6.18
CA LEU A 38 -20.73 1.31 4.88
C LEU A 38 -20.96 0.33 3.71
N LEU A 39 -21.38 -0.90 3.99
CA LEU A 39 -21.48 -1.95 2.97
C LEU A 39 -22.35 -1.55 1.77
N GLU A 40 -23.51 -0.96 2.00
CA GLU A 40 -24.44 -0.55 0.93
C GLU A 40 -23.81 0.49 -0.01
N LEU A 41 -23.14 1.51 0.56
CA LEU A 41 -22.41 2.51 -0.22
C LEU A 41 -21.31 1.87 -1.10
N ILE A 42 -20.58 0.90 -0.54
CA ILE A 42 -19.55 0.17 -1.27
C ILE A 42 -20.15 -0.70 -2.38
N MET A 43 -21.30 -1.33 -2.15
CA MET A 43 -22.00 -2.12 -3.17
C MET A 43 -22.47 -1.25 -4.34
N GLN A 44 -23.04 -0.07 -4.06
CA GLN A 44 -23.44 0.89 -5.10
C GLN A 44 -22.22 1.34 -5.93
N LEU A 45 -21.09 1.63 -5.27
CA LEU A 45 -19.84 1.95 -5.97
C LEU A 45 -19.39 0.81 -6.88
N ARG A 46 -19.45 -0.45 -6.41
CA ARG A 46 -19.05 -1.62 -7.19
C ARG A 46 -19.99 -1.89 -8.37
N GLU A 47 -21.28 -1.62 -8.23
CA GLU A 47 -22.23 -1.71 -9.34
C GLU A 47 -21.84 -0.75 -10.47
N LEU A 48 -21.45 0.49 -10.15
CA LEU A 48 -20.94 1.46 -11.13
C LEU A 48 -19.64 1.00 -11.80
N LEU A 49 -18.77 0.30 -11.05
CA LEU A 49 -17.49 -0.21 -11.55
C LEU A 49 -17.59 -1.55 -12.29
N SER A 50 -18.72 -2.25 -12.19
CA SER A 50 -18.92 -3.61 -12.71
C SER A 50 -18.74 -3.74 -14.23
N TYR A 51 -18.92 -2.63 -14.96
CA TYR A 51 -18.70 -2.54 -16.41
C TYR A 51 -17.22 -2.61 -16.80
N TYR A 52 -16.31 -2.43 -15.84
CA TYR A 52 -14.87 -2.43 -16.08
C TYR A 52 -14.23 -3.68 -15.48
N THR A 53 -13.40 -4.35 -16.27
CA THR A 53 -12.52 -5.41 -15.80
C THR A 53 -11.11 -4.88 -15.65
N ILE A 54 -10.40 -5.39 -14.65
CA ILE A 54 -8.98 -5.09 -14.45
C ILE A 54 -8.17 -6.39 -14.50
N PRO A 55 -6.92 -6.36 -14.97
CA PRO A 55 -6.08 -7.54 -15.01
C PRO A 55 -5.83 -8.13 -13.62
N ASP A 56 -5.77 -9.46 -13.51
CA ASP A 56 -5.56 -10.15 -12.24
C ASP A 56 -4.30 -9.68 -11.51
N TRP A 57 -3.17 -9.52 -12.22
CA TRP A 57 -1.94 -9.06 -11.58
C TRP A 57 -2.11 -7.69 -10.90
N LEU A 58 -2.91 -6.79 -11.48
CA LEU A 58 -3.17 -5.47 -10.92
C LEU A 58 -4.15 -5.55 -9.74
N LEU A 59 -5.18 -6.39 -9.85
CA LEU A 59 -6.16 -6.63 -8.79
C LEU A 59 -5.52 -7.28 -7.56
N TYR A 60 -4.73 -8.33 -7.77
CA TYR A 60 -4.21 -9.15 -6.68
C TYR A 60 -2.93 -8.57 -6.06
N TRP A 61 -2.02 -7.99 -6.86
CA TRP A 61 -0.72 -7.52 -6.36
C TRP A 61 -0.61 -6.00 -6.27
N GLY A 62 -1.34 -5.28 -7.13
CA GLY A 62 -1.27 -3.83 -7.25
C GLY A 62 -1.49 -3.06 -5.94
N PRO A 63 -2.60 -3.31 -5.20
CA PRO A 63 -2.86 -2.66 -3.93
C PRO A 63 -1.71 -2.80 -2.93
N ASN A 64 -1.15 -4.00 -2.79
CA ASN A 64 -0.07 -4.29 -1.84
C ASN A 64 1.19 -3.45 -2.14
N GLY A 65 1.59 -3.35 -3.41
CA GLY A 65 2.72 -2.51 -3.81
C GLY A 65 2.47 -1.01 -3.60
N LEU A 66 1.27 -0.54 -3.95
CA LEU A 66 0.88 0.88 -3.80
C LEU A 66 0.80 1.31 -2.32
N TRP A 67 0.26 0.43 -1.47
CA TRP A 67 0.21 0.68 -0.02
C TRP A 67 1.60 0.65 0.60
N THR A 68 2.48 -0.28 0.22
CA THR A 68 3.87 -0.28 0.68
C THR A 68 4.63 0.96 0.23
N LEU A 69 4.43 1.42 -1.00
CA LEU A 69 4.98 2.69 -1.49
C LEU A 69 4.54 3.85 -0.60
N SER A 70 3.22 4.00 -0.41
CA SER A 70 2.65 5.07 0.41
C SER A 70 3.20 5.05 1.84
N PHE A 71 3.19 3.86 2.47
CA PHE A 71 3.60 3.69 3.85
C PHE A 71 5.11 3.89 4.05
N THR A 72 5.93 3.41 3.12
CA THR A 72 7.38 3.64 3.15
C THR A 72 7.71 5.11 2.94
N ALA A 73 7.00 5.79 2.02
CA ALA A 73 7.22 7.20 1.75
C ALA A 73 6.87 8.08 2.96
N ILE A 74 5.73 7.86 3.63
CA ILE A 74 5.36 8.64 4.81
C ILE A 74 6.33 8.40 5.98
N MET A 75 6.75 7.16 6.21
CA MET A 75 7.78 6.83 7.20
C MET A 75 9.10 7.56 6.92
N GLY A 76 9.53 7.56 5.66
CA GLY A 76 10.72 8.32 5.25
C GLY A 76 10.57 9.82 5.44
N PHE A 77 9.42 10.41 5.07
CA PHE A 77 9.25 11.85 5.14
C PHE A 77 9.17 12.42 6.54
N ILE A 78 8.74 11.64 7.53
CA ILE A 78 8.63 12.07 8.93
C ILE A 78 9.92 11.76 9.70
N TRP A 79 10.53 10.57 9.55
CA TRP A 79 11.64 10.14 10.41
C TRP A 79 13.04 10.20 9.79
N PHE A 80 13.16 10.35 8.47
CA PHE A 80 14.48 10.37 7.82
C PHE A 80 15.17 11.75 7.88
N THR A 81 14.42 12.84 8.08
CA THR A 81 14.99 14.20 8.18
C THR A 81 15.77 14.41 9.45
N ASP A 82 15.23 13.94 10.57
CA ASP A 82 15.70 14.35 11.90
C ASP A 82 16.77 13.39 12.43
N GLU A 83 16.63 12.08 12.15
CA GLU A 83 17.54 11.04 12.63
C GLU A 83 17.82 10.00 11.52
N PRO A 84 18.79 10.23 10.61
CA PRO A 84 18.96 9.42 9.41
C PRO A 84 19.24 7.92 9.66
N LYS A 85 19.79 7.57 10.82
CA LYS A 85 20.01 6.16 11.21
C LYS A 85 18.70 5.48 11.61
N LEU A 86 17.91 6.14 12.46
CA LEU A 86 16.61 5.63 12.91
C LEU A 86 15.58 5.67 11.78
N GLY A 87 15.59 6.74 10.97
CA GLY A 87 14.76 6.86 9.78
C GLY A 87 14.95 5.72 8.79
N LYS A 88 16.18 5.23 8.58
CA LYS A 88 16.43 4.03 7.76
C LYS A 88 15.79 2.78 8.32
N LEU A 89 15.74 2.63 9.65
CA LEU A 89 15.08 1.49 10.29
C LEU A 89 13.57 1.54 10.07
N TRP A 90 12.96 2.73 10.14
CA TRP A 90 11.53 2.92 9.87
C TRP A 90 11.13 2.56 8.42
N LEU A 91 12.05 2.67 7.45
CA LEU A 91 11.79 2.23 6.07
C LEU A 91 11.61 0.71 5.94
N LEU A 92 12.10 -0.07 6.90
CA LEU A 92 11.94 -1.53 6.89
C LEU A 92 10.58 -1.98 7.41
N VAL A 93 9.88 -1.14 8.19
CA VAL A 93 8.61 -1.50 8.83
C VAL A 93 7.55 -1.95 7.83
N PRO A 94 7.26 -1.22 6.73
CA PRO A 94 6.26 -1.64 5.75
C PRO A 94 6.60 -2.98 5.07
N ILE A 95 7.89 -3.24 4.83
CA ILE A 95 8.37 -4.47 4.19
C ILE A 95 8.25 -5.65 5.15
N ILE A 96 8.75 -5.49 6.38
CA ILE A 96 8.66 -6.53 7.42
C ILE A 96 7.20 -6.87 7.67
N PHE A 97 6.32 -5.86 7.75
CA PHE A 97 4.90 -6.07 7.96
C PHE A 97 4.24 -6.85 6.81
N GLY A 98 4.48 -6.46 5.56
CA GLY A 98 3.97 -7.18 4.39
C GLY A 98 4.45 -8.64 4.34
N ILE A 99 5.75 -8.87 4.51
CA ILE A 99 6.33 -10.23 4.56
C ILE A 99 5.73 -11.05 5.71
N THR A 100 5.54 -10.45 6.89
CA THR A 100 4.98 -11.16 8.05
C THR A 100 3.54 -11.58 7.80
N ILE A 101 2.73 -10.76 7.12
CA ILE A 101 1.38 -11.12 6.71
C ILE A 101 1.39 -12.31 5.75
N GLU A 102 2.23 -12.27 4.71
CA GLU A 102 2.37 -13.35 3.73
C GLU A 102 2.83 -14.66 4.38
N LEU A 103 3.80 -14.60 5.30
CA LEU A 103 4.24 -15.77 6.07
C LEU A 103 3.12 -16.31 6.97
N GLY A 104 2.33 -15.43 7.59
CA GLY A 104 1.17 -15.82 8.37
C GLY A 104 0.11 -16.54 7.52
N GLN A 105 -0.09 -16.11 6.27
CA GLN A 105 -0.98 -16.78 5.33
C GLN A 105 -0.41 -18.14 4.88
N LEU A 106 0.91 -18.23 4.63
CA LEU A 106 1.59 -19.48 4.29
C LEU A 106 1.43 -20.53 5.40
N MET A 107 1.47 -20.09 6.66
CA MET A 107 1.27 -20.94 7.84
C MET A 107 -0.22 -21.17 8.18
N ASN A 108 -1.16 -20.63 7.40
CA ASN A 108 -2.60 -20.64 7.67
C ASN A 108 -2.99 -20.03 9.03
N ILE A 109 -2.17 -19.13 9.58
CA ILE A 109 -2.44 -18.39 10.82
C ILE A 109 -3.34 -17.18 10.52
N LEU A 110 -3.13 -16.55 9.36
CA LEU A 110 -3.90 -15.38 8.92
C LEU A 110 -4.80 -15.75 7.73
N PRO A 111 -6.01 -15.17 7.63
CA PRO A 111 -6.87 -15.36 6.48
C PRO A 111 -6.22 -14.74 5.22
N GLY A 112 -6.25 -15.49 4.12
CA GLY A 112 -5.69 -15.06 2.84
C GLY A 112 -5.04 -16.22 2.10
N THR A 113 -4.26 -15.90 1.08
CA THR A 113 -3.53 -16.88 0.29
C THR A 113 -2.15 -16.34 0.01
N PHE A 114 -1.14 -17.09 0.44
CA PHE A 114 0.25 -16.73 0.19
C PHE A 114 0.49 -16.59 -1.32
N CYS A 115 1.03 -15.43 -1.74
CA CYS A 115 1.32 -15.17 -3.14
C CYS A 115 2.73 -14.58 -3.32
N TYR A 116 3.56 -15.24 -4.14
CA TYR A 116 4.87 -14.69 -4.51
C TYR A 116 4.78 -13.31 -5.17
N GLY A 117 3.68 -13.04 -5.88
CA GLY A 117 3.44 -11.73 -6.50
C GLY A 117 3.28 -10.59 -5.50
N ASP A 118 2.74 -10.87 -4.31
CA ASP A 118 2.59 -9.88 -3.25
C ASP A 118 3.95 -9.50 -2.64
N LEU A 119 4.85 -10.48 -2.48
CA LEU A 119 6.24 -10.22 -2.09
C LEU A 119 6.97 -9.33 -3.12
N ILE A 120 6.78 -9.62 -4.41
CA ILE A 120 7.35 -8.81 -5.50
C ILE A 120 6.78 -7.38 -5.46
N ALA A 121 5.46 -7.24 -5.28
CA ALA A 121 4.80 -5.95 -5.23
C ALA A 121 5.28 -5.10 -4.03
N HIS A 122 5.41 -5.69 -2.84
CA HIS A 122 6.01 -5.04 -1.69
C HIS A 122 7.45 -4.57 -1.97
N GLY A 123 8.26 -5.42 -2.61
CA GLY A 123 9.62 -5.09 -3.02
C GLY A 123 9.67 -3.91 -3.99
N ILE A 124 8.84 -3.92 -5.04
CA ILE A 124 8.74 -2.82 -6.01
C ILE A 124 8.29 -1.53 -5.31
N GLY A 125 7.23 -1.58 -4.50
CA GLY A 125 6.70 -0.41 -3.80
C GLY A 125 7.74 0.25 -2.88
N ALA A 126 8.46 -0.57 -2.09
CA ALA A 126 9.52 -0.09 -1.22
C ALA A 126 10.71 0.48 -2.00
N PHE A 127 11.13 -0.19 -3.07
CA PHE A 127 12.21 0.30 -3.93
C PHE A 127 11.88 1.64 -4.59
N THR A 128 10.67 1.77 -5.12
CA THR A 128 10.16 3.03 -5.67
C THR A 128 10.14 4.13 -4.60
N ALA A 129 9.67 3.83 -3.39
CA ALA A 129 9.67 4.79 -2.29
C ALA A 129 11.10 5.26 -1.94
N PHE A 130 12.06 4.32 -1.89
CA PHE A 130 13.45 4.64 -1.61
C PHE A 130 14.07 5.58 -2.65
N ILE A 131 13.80 5.35 -3.94
CA ILE A 131 14.24 6.24 -5.02
C ILE A 131 13.65 7.64 -4.84
N ILE A 132 12.34 7.74 -4.59
CA ILE A 132 11.65 9.03 -4.40
C ILE A 132 12.23 9.79 -3.20
N LEU A 133 12.43 9.10 -2.08
CA LEU A 133 13.02 9.69 -0.88
C LEU A 133 14.45 10.19 -1.17
N LYS A 134 15.29 9.39 -1.83
CA LYS A 134 16.65 9.78 -2.21
C LYS A 134 16.65 11.05 -3.07
N ILE A 135 15.81 11.12 -4.10
CA ILE A 135 15.68 12.30 -4.96
C ILE A 135 15.20 13.52 -4.15
N SER A 136 14.21 13.32 -3.28
CA SER A 136 13.63 14.39 -2.46
C SER A 136 14.65 14.98 -1.49
N PHE A 137 15.46 14.14 -0.85
CA PHE A 137 16.51 14.59 0.09
C PHE A 137 17.72 15.20 -0.62
N LEU A 138 18.09 14.71 -1.82
CA LEU A 138 19.13 15.34 -2.62
C LEU A 138 18.75 16.76 -3.03
N ARG A 139 17.50 16.98 -3.48
CA ARG A 139 16.98 18.31 -3.82
C ARG A 139 16.90 19.26 -2.62
N GLY A 140 16.68 18.74 -1.41
CA GLY A 140 16.67 19.55 -0.19
C GLY A 140 18.06 19.98 0.30
N ARG A 141 19.14 19.29 -0.10
CA ARG A 141 20.52 19.65 0.24
C ARG A 141 21.18 20.63 -0.73
N SER A 142 20.69 20.75 -1.96
CA SER A 142 21.26 21.62 -3.00
C SER A 142 20.84 23.10 -2.91
N THR A 143 20.14 23.49 -1.85
CA THR A 143 19.60 24.84 -1.64
C THR A 143 20.25 25.60 -0.48
N CYS A 144 21.42 25.16 -0.02
CA CYS A 144 22.28 25.91 0.91
C CYS A 144 23.48 26.50 0.18
#